data_AF-A0A433QW05-F1
#
_entry.id   AF-A0A433QW05-F1
#
_cell.length_a   1.000
_cell.length_b   1.000
_cell.length_c   1.000
_cell.angle_alpha   90.00
_cell.angle_beta   90.00
_cell.angle_gamma   90.00
#
_symmetry.space_group_name_H-M   'P 1'
#
loop_
_entity.id
_entity.type
_entity.pdbx_description
1 polymer ?
#
loop_
_entity_poly.entity_id
_entity_poly.type
_entity_poly.pdbx_seq_one_letter_code
_entity_poly.pdbx_strand_id
1 'polypeptide(L)'
;MGAYKYLEELYKKKQSDVLRFLLRDHSCLGLNTVATLTGCADHCSSNELNYHATHTNLPPPLGVPLNVIHRASRPSRPDKARRLGYKAKQGYVIYRIRVRRGGRKRPAPKGATYGKPASMGINQLKYQRSLKTTAEERVGRRCGNLRVLNSYWVNQDSTYKFYEVILVDPFHKAIRRDARINWIANPVHKHREARGLTAIGKKNRGHGKGHGRSVPAAPRTGRGATPSRSVATVRRFSDGRGRAGQPSTAQCGSDGGCTRLSRCCHADGGAIKIWIRMVQFEVA
;
A
#
# COMPACT_ATOMS: atom_id res chain seq x y z
N MET A 1 -2.75 20.64 -26.23
CA MET A 1 -2.37 19.44 -25.43
C MET A 1 -1.08 19.75 -24.68
N GLY A 2 -1.02 19.60 -23.36
CA GLY A 2 0.20 19.94 -22.58
C GLY A 2 1.32 18.88 -22.73
N ALA A 3 2.59 19.30 -22.59
CA ALA A 3 3.77 18.44 -22.74
C ALA A 3 3.71 17.14 -21.91
N TYR A 4 3.15 17.18 -20.69
CA TYR A 4 3.01 16.01 -19.84
C TYR A 4 2.05 14.94 -20.37
N LYS A 5 1.08 15.32 -21.22
CA LYS A 5 0.17 14.37 -21.85
C LYS A 5 0.91 13.51 -22.89
N TYR A 6 1.84 14.10 -23.64
CA TYR A 6 2.72 13.35 -24.55
C TYR A 6 3.60 12.35 -23.80
N LEU A 7 4.21 12.77 -22.68
CA LEU A 7 5.00 11.88 -21.82
C LEU A 7 4.17 10.71 -21.30
N GLU A 8 2.92 10.96 -20.90
CA GLU A 8 2.02 9.91 -20.47
C GLU A 8 1.70 8.91 -21.59
N GLU A 9 1.33 9.38 -22.78
CA GLU A 9 1.04 8.51 -23.92
C GLU A 9 2.25 7.69 -24.35
N LEU A 10 3.45 8.28 -24.34
CA LEU A 10 4.71 7.59 -24.60
C LEU A 10 4.88 6.42 -23.60
N TYR A 11 4.74 6.67 -22.30
CA TYR A 11 4.87 5.65 -21.25
C TYR A 11 3.74 4.61 -21.20
N LYS A 12 2.65 4.77 -21.97
CA LYS A 12 1.67 3.69 -22.17
C LYS A 12 2.21 2.65 -23.16
N LYS A 13 2.96 3.08 -24.19
CA LYS A 13 3.54 2.21 -25.23
C LYS A 13 4.94 1.67 -24.84
N LYS A 14 5.07 1.00 -23.69
CA LYS A 14 6.38 0.53 -23.16
C LYS A 14 7.10 -0.53 -24.00
N GLN A 15 6.40 -1.14 -24.95
CA GLN A 15 6.95 -2.13 -25.87
C GLN A 15 7.51 -1.50 -27.15
N SER A 16 7.40 -0.18 -27.35
CA SER A 16 8.05 0.48 -28.48
C SER A 16 9.57 0.38 -28.37
N ASP A 17 10.25 0.40 -29.52
CA ASP A 17 11.70 0.24 -29.57
C ASP A 17 12.43 1.38 -28.84
N VAL A 18 11.91 2.61 -28.96
CA VAL A 18 12.41 3.78 -28.21
C VAL A 18 12.39 3.53 -26.70
N LEU A 19 11.25 3.07 -26.14
CA LEU A 19 11.16 2.84 -24.70
C LEU A 19 11.91 1.59 -24.25
N ARG A 20 11.97 0.55 -25.07
CA ARG A 20 12.79 -0.63 -24.76
C ARG A 20 14.27 -0.26 -24.71
N PHE A 21 14.75 0.53 -25.66
CA PHE A 21 16.11 1.04 -25.68
C PHE A 21 16.41 1.85 -24.42
N LEU A 22 15.58 2.85 -24.11
CA LEU A 22 15.74 3.68 -22.90
C LEU A 22 15.68 2.86 -21.61
N LEU A 23 14.73 1.92 -21.49
CA LEU A 23 14.62 1.08 -20.29
C LEU A 23 15.80 0.11 -20.16
N ARG A 24 16.38 -0.35 -21.27
CA ARG A 24 17.56 -1.22 -21.24
C ARG A 24 18.82 -0.44 -20.86
N ASP A 25 19.00 0.75 -21.41
CA ASP A 25 20.09 1.65 -21.02
C ASP A 25 20.00 2.04 -19.53
N HIS A 26 18.81 2.42 -19.08
CA HIS A 26 18.56 2.77 -17.68
C HIS A 26 18.73 1.59 -16.69
N SER A 27 18.59 0.32 -17.11
CA SER A 27 18.93 -0.83 -16.26
C SER A 27 20.41 -1.16 -16.29
N CYS A 28 21.04 -1.13 -17.47
CA CYS A 28 22.44 -1.50 -17.70
C CYS A 28 23.43 -0.47 -17.12
N LEU A 29 23.21 0.83 -17.35
CA LEU A 29 24.08 1.89 -16.83
C LEU A 29 23.89 2.17 -15.33
N GLY A 30 23.07 1.37 -14.64
CA GLY A 30 22.77 1.60 -13.24
C GLY A 30 22.42 3.06 -13.00
N LEU A 31 21.56 3.69 -13.80
CA LEU A 31 21.08 5.06 -13.57
C LEU A 31 22.16 6.14 -13.27
N ASN A 32 23.38 5.99 -13.81
CA ASN A 32 24.41 7.01 -13.80
C ASN A 32 24.19 7.98 -14.96
N THR A 33 23.39 9.03 -14.76
CA THR A 33 23.43 10.24 -15.61
C THR A 33 23.10 11.47 -14.77
N VAL A 34 24.12 11.94 -14.07
CA VAL A 34 24.34 13.38 -13.91
C VAL A 34 25.18 13.79 -15.12
N ALA A 35 24.54 13.97 -16.29
CA ALA A 35 25.09 14.84 -17.30
C ALA A 35 24.86 16.27 -16.80
N THR A 36 25.76 16.76 -15.95
CA THR A 36 25.99 18.19 -15.79
C THR A 36 26.88 18.61 -16.93
N LEU A 37 26.26 18.95 -18.06
CA LEU A 37 26.79 19.99 -18.93
C LEU A 37 26.46 21.31 -18.23
N THR A 38 27.25 21.67 -17.24
CA THR A 38 27.38 23.07 -16.81
C THR A 38 28.65 23.57 -17.45
N GLY A 39 28.49 24.24 -18.58
CA GLY A 39 29.48 25.20 -19.04
C GLY A 39 29.60 26.34 -18.04
N CYS A 40 30.79 26.93 -18.04
CA CYS A 40 31.13 28.29 -17.58
C CYS A 40 30.93 28.59 -16.09
N ALA A 41 32.04 28.61 -15.36
CA ALA A 41 32.32 29.67 -14.39
C ALA A 41 33.84 29.70 -14.11
N ASP A 42 34.57 30.43 -14.96
CA ASP A 42 35.83 31.05 -14.57
C ASP A 42 35.53 32.09 -13.48
N HIS A 43 36.01 31.88 -12.26
CA HIS A 43 36.78 32.87 -11.50
C HIS A 43 37.10 32.35 -10.09
N CYS A 44 38.40 32.30 -9.84
CA CYS A 44 39.05 32.07 -8.56
C CYS A 44 38.99 33.36 -7.72
N SER A 45 38.73 33.25 -6.42
CA SER A 45 39.19 34.22 -5.41
C SER A 45 39.08 33.64 -3.99
N SER A 46 40.21 33.11 -3.53
CA SER A 46 40.86 33.35 -2.24
C SER A 46 39.99 33.51 -0.98
N ASN A 47 39.89 32.43 -0.20
CA ASN A 47 40.22 32.44 1.24
C ASN A 47 40.21 31.00 1.79
N GLU A 48 41.40 30.39 1.86
CA GLU A 48 41.69 29.31 2.80
C GLU A 48 41.56 29.90 4.23
N LEU A 49 41.05 29.23 5.25
CA LEU A 49 41.64 28.06 5.90
C LEU A 49 40.63 27.48 6.93
N ASN A 50 40.81 26.20 7.22
CA ASN A 50 40.24 25.42 8.33
C ASN A 50 38.86 24.79 8.12
N TYR A 51 38.83 23.67 7.39
CA TYR A 51 37.98 22.54 7.78
C TYR A 51 38.72 21.23 7.55
N HIS A 52 38.99 20.52 8.65
CA HIS A 52 39.50 19.16 8.66
C HIS A 52 38.68 18.26 7.73
N ALA A 53 39.33 17.78 6.68
CA ALA A 53 38.75 16.89 5.68
C ALA A 53 38.61 15.45 6.24
N THR A 54 37.49 15.14 6.88
CA THR A 54 37.08 13.74 7.07
C THR A 54 36.28 13.29 5.84
N HIS A 55 37.02 12.84 4.83
CA HIS A 55 36.73 11.66 4.02
C HIS A 55 35.24 11.33 3.74
N THR A 56 34.55 12.07 2.87
CA THR A 56 33.46 11.54 1.99
C THR A 56 32.97 12.65 1.07
N ASN A 57 33.52 12.79 -0.13
CA ASN A 57 32.83 13.41 -1.29
C ASN A 57 33.65 13.20 -2.58
N LEU A 58 34.24 12.00 -2.75
CA LEU A 58 34.68 11.57 -4.08
C LEU A 58 33.46 11.01 -4.82
N PRO A 59 33.18 11.42 -6.06
CA PRO A 59 32.19 10.74 -6.89
C PRO A 59 32.58 9.25 -6.99
N PRO A 60 31.63 8.32 -6.87
CA PRO A 60 31.94 6.90 -6.97
C PRO A 60 32.60 6.62 -8.33
N PRO A 61 33.60 5.71 -8.39
CA PRO A 61 34.26 5.36 -9.63
C PRO A 61 33.22 4.90 -10.67
N LEU A 62 33.40 5.37 -11.90
CA LEU A 62 32.53 5.02 -13.03
C LEU A 62 32.52 3.49 -13.18
N GLY A 63 31.34 2.87 -13.09
CA GLY A 63 31.17 1.43 -13.35
C GLY A 63 30.67 0.58 -12.17
N VAL A 64 30.54 1.13 -10.95
CA VAL A 64 29.88 0.37 -9.85
C VAL A 64 28.35 0.46 -9.93
N PRO A 65 27.62 -0.68 -9.83
CA PRO A 65 26.17 -0.67 -9.79
C PRO A 65 25.67 0.07 -8.55
N LEU A 66 24.67 0.94 -8.70
CA LEU A 66 24.13 1.73 -7.60
C LEU A 66 23.71 0.87 -6.41
N ASN A 67 23.89 1.45 -5.22
CA ASN A 67 23.43 0.88 -3.96
C ASN A 67 21.95 0.49 -4.00
N VAL A 68 21.56 -0.51 -3.18
CA VAL A 68 20.17 -1.02 -3.13
C VAL A 68 19.15 0.09 -2.92
N ILE A 69 19.50 1.07 -2.11
CA ILE A 69 18.75 2.30 -1.89
C ILE A 69 19.68 3.46 -2.24
N HIS A 70 19.26 4.28 -3.20
CA HIS A 70 20.04 5.39 -3.75
C HIS A 70 19.19 6.67 -3.77
N ARG A 71 19.78 7.81 -3.40
CA ARG A 71 19.11 9.11 -3.46
C ARG A 71 19.20 9.67 -4.88
N ALA A 72 18.06 9.85 -5.55
CA ALA A 72 18.03 10.48 -6.86
C ALA A 72 17.91 12.01 -6.73
N SER A 73 18.62 12.75 -7.58
CA SER A 73 18.53 14.21 -7.64
C SER A 73 17.19 14.69 -8.21
N ARG A 74 16.70 14.01 -9.25
CA ARG A 74 15.45 14.33 -9.97
C ARG A 74 14.63 13.05 -10.23
N PRO A 75 13.29 13.16 -10.36
CA PRO A 75 12.45 12.01 -10.75
C PRO A 75 12.83 11.58 -12.17
N SER A 76 12.98 10.27 -12.42
CA SER A 76 13.07 9.78 -13.81
C SER A 76 11.78 10.04 -14.59
N ARG A 77 10.64 10.10 -13.88
CA ARG A 77 9.31 10.28 -14.46
C ARG A 77 8.55 11.43 -13.81
N PRO A 78 8.77 12.68 -14.25
CA PRO A 78 8.15 13.86 -13.65
C PRO A 78 6.63 13.88 -13.83
N ASP A 79 6.11 13.33 -14.94
CA ASP A 79 4.68 13.15 -15.23
C ASP A 79 4.00 12.34 -14.10
N LYS A 80 4.56 11.16 -13.81
CA LYS A 80 3.97 10.22 -12.86
C LYS A 80 4.18 10.67 -11.43
N ALA A 81 5.35 11.24 -11.13
CA ALA A 81 5.66 11.79 -9.82
C ALA A 81 4.65 12.88 -9.44
N ARG A 82 4.40 13.84 -10.35
CA ARG A 82 3.46 14.96 -10.11
C ARG A 82 2.04 14.46 -9.84
N ARG A 83 1.57 13.45 -10.57
CA ARG A 83 0.26 12.81 -10.32
C ARG A 83 0.14 12.19 -8.93
N LEU A 84 1.24 11.70 -8.39
CA LEU A 84 1.29 11.06 -7.07
C LEU A 84 1.55 12.05 -5.92
N GLY A 85 1.67 13.34 -6.22
CA GLY A 85 1.80 14.42 -5.24
C GLY A 85 3.20 15.03 -5.12
N TYR A 86 4.14 14.68 -6.00
CA TYR A 86 5.44 15.36 -6.06
C TYR A 86 5.31 16.80 -6.56
N LYS A 87 6.05 17.71 -5.93
CA LYS A 87 6.26 19.08 -6.40
C LYS A 87 7.75 19.38 -6.37
N ALA A 88 8.24 20.11 -7.38
CA ALA A 88 9.62 20.55 -7.44
C ALA A 88 9.82 21.74 -6.49
N LYS A 89 9.89 21.45 -5.20
CA LYS A 89 10.21 22.40 -4.13
C LYS A 89 11.09 21.71 -3.09
N GLN A 90 11.82 22.50 -2.32
CA GLN A 90 12.64 21.98 -1.23
C GLN A 90 11.78 21.19 -0.22
N GLY A 91 12.36 20.15 0.37
CA GLY A 91 11.67 19.23 1.28
C GLY A 91 11.05 18.00 0.60
N TYR A 92 11.00 17.93 -0.73
CA TYR A 92 10.72 16.68 -1.45
C TYR A 92 12.03 15.97 -1.79
N VAL A 93 12.09 14.67 -1.53
CA VAL A 93 13.26 13.83 -1.86
C VAL A 93 12.79 12.58 -2.57
N ILE A 94 13.58 12.11 -3.53
CA ILE A 94 13.29 10.89 -4.27
C ILE A 94 14.38 9.87 -3.98
N TYR A 95 13.95 8.67 -3.60
CA TYR A 95 14.83 7.54 -3.44
C TYR A 95 14.48 6.47 -4.47
N ARG A 96 15.51 5.96 -5.13
CA ARG A 96 15.44 4.77 -5.98
C ARG A 96 15.77 3.56 -5.13
N ILE A 97 14.95 2.52 -5.28
CA ILE A 97 15.16 1.26 -4.59
C ILE A 97 14.97 0.09 -5.55
N ARG A 98 15.90 -0.87 -5.47
CA ARG A 98 15.76 -2.17 -6.13
C ARG A 98 15.21 -3.21 -5.15
N VAL A 99 14.22 -3.98 -5.61
CA VAL A 99 13.63 -5.10 -4.84
C VAL A 99 13.71 -6.36 -5.69
N ARG A 100 14.20 -7.46 -5.11
CA ARG A 100 14.25 -8.76 -5.79
C ARG A 100 12.83 -9.20 -6.16
N ARG A 101 12.69 -9.69 -7.39
CA ARG A 101 11.45 -10.26 -7.92
C ARG A 101 11.23 -11.68 -7.37
N GLY A 102 10.01 -12.16 -7.49
CA GLY A 102 9.63 -13.52 -7.11
C GLY A 102 8.80 -13.59 -5.82
N GLY A 103 8.49 -14.83 -5.43
CA GLY A 103 7.86 -15.15 -4.15
C GLY A 103 8.85 -15.05 -2.99
N ARG A 104 8.36 -15.27 -1.77
CA ARG A 104 9.20 -15.32 -0.58
C ARG A 104 9.11 -16.73 0.01
N LYS A 105 10.24 -17.43 0.00
CA LYS A 105 10.38 -18.75 0.64
C LYS A 105 10.09 -18.63 2.13
N ARG A 106 9.41 -19.62 2.72
CA ARG A 106 9.28 -19.71 4.18
C ARG A 106 10.66 -19.93 4.81
N PRO A 107 11.04 -19.17 5.85
CA PRO A 107 12.25 -19.47 6.61
C PRO A 107 11.98 -20.71 7.47
N ALA A 108 12.42 -21.88 7.00
CA ALA A 108 12.35 -23.13 7.74
C ALA A 108 13.72 -23.82 7.64
N PRO A 109 14.33 -24.23 8.77
CA PRO A 109 15.61 -24.94 8.74
C PRO A 109 15.42 -26.24 7.96
N LYS A 110 16.30 -26.47 6.96
CA LYS A 110 16.23 -27.63 6.04
C LYS A 110 14.88 -27.83 5.31
N GLY A 111 14.00 -26.82 5.31
CA GLY A 111 12.64 -26.96 4.76
C GLY A 111 11.66 -27.76 5.62
N ALA A 112 12.07 -28.19 6.82
CA ALA A 112 11.21 -28.92 7.74
C ALA A 112 10.18 -27.97 8.37
N THR A 113 8.90 -28.23 8.09
CA THR A 113 7.77 -27.51 8.69
C THR A 113 6.98 -28.50 9.52
N TYR A 114 7.14 -28.41 10.83
CA TYR A 114 6.39 -29.24 11.78
C TYR A 114 4.92 -28.84 11.76
N GLY A 115 4.01 -29.82 11.67
CA GLY A 115 2.57 -29.60 11.69
C GLY A 115 1.82 -30.40 10.63
N LYS A 116 0.63 -29.93 10.27
CA LYS A 116 -0.27 -30.61 9.33
C LYS A 116 0.24 -30.50 7.88
N PRO A 117 0.02 -31.52 7.02
CA PRO A 117 0.48 -31.53 5.62
C PRO A 117 0.08 -30.29 4.82
N ALA A 118 -1.14 -29.76 5.02
CA ALA A 118 -1.63 -28.57 4.34
C ALA A 118 -0.75 -27.32 4.56
N SER A 119 -0.04 -27.25 5.68
CA SER A 119 0.80 -26.12 6.04
C SER A 119 2.27 -26.31 5.65
N MET A 120 2.67 -27.44 5.06
CA MET A 120 4.08 -27.78 4.83
C MET A 120 4.74 -27.09 3.61
N GLY A 121 3.99 -26.33 2.81
CA GLY A 121 4.51 -25.68 1.60
C GLY A 121 5.65 -24.67 1.86
N ILE A 122 6.74 -24.74 1.07
CA ILE A 122 7.93 -23.89 1.24
C ILE A 122 8.12 -22.88 0.09
N ASN A 123 8.16 -23.36 -1.17
CA ASN A 123 8.66 -22.58 -2.31
C ASN A 123 7.60 -21.71 -3.00
N GLN A 124 6.38 -22.22 -3.19
CA GLN A 124 5.35 -21.55 -4.01
C GLN A 124 4.54 -20.49 -3.25
N LEU A 125 4.97 -20.13 -2.04
CA LEU A 125 4.31 -19.12 -1.22
C LEU A 125 4.47 -17.71 -1.81
N LYS A 126 3.36 -16.97 -1.84
CA LYS A 126 3.32 -15.57 -2.28
C LYS A 126 3.28 -14.65 -1.08
N TYR A 127 3.94 -13.51 -1.20
CA TYR A 127 3.91 -12.51 -0.14
C TYR A 127 2.58 -11.77 -0.14
N GLN A 128 2.00 -11.55 1.04
CA GLN A 128 0.71 -10.88 1.20
C GLN A 128 0.74 -9.41 0.76
N ARG A 129 1.92 -8.77 0.80
CA ARG A 129 2.11 -7.38 0.34
C ARG A 129 2.79 -7.38 -1.03
N SER A 130 2.51 -6.36 -1.83
CA SER A 130 3.21 -6.17 -3.11
C SER A 130 4.68 -5.75 -2.89
N LEU A 131 5.55 -6.07 -3.85
CA LEU A 131 6.98 -5.69 -3.84
C LEU A 131 7.19 -4.17 -3.71
N LYS A 132 6.23 -3.39 -4.23
CA LYS A 132 6.20 -1.93 -4.14
C LYS A 132 5.97 -1.43 -2.70
N THR A 133 5.17 -2.13 -1.89
CA THR A 133 5.05 -1.83 -0.45
C THR A 133 6.32 -2.19 0.31
N THR A 134 6.95 -3.33 -0.03
CA THR A 134 8.27 -3.68 0.53
C THR A 134 9.32 -2.61 0.21
N ALA A 135 9.26 -2.03 -0.99
CA ALA A 135 10.11 -0.90 -1.37
C ALA A 135 9.87 0.33 -0.47
N GLU A 136 8.61 0.73 -0.28
CA GLU A 136 8.24 1.84 0.61
C GLU A 136 8.73 1.61 2.04
N GLU A 137 8.53 0.42 2.59
CA GLU A 137 8.96 0.06 3.96
C GLU A 137 10.48 0.11 4.12
N ARG A 138 11.24 -0.40 3.15
CA ARG A 138 12.72 -0.36 3.20
C ARG A 138 13.25 1.07 3.18
N VAL A 139 12.67 1.93 2.33
CA VAL A 139 13.04 3.35 2.26
C VAL A 139 12.62 4.08 3.53
N GLY A 140 11.41 3.85 4.05
CA GLY A 140 10.93 4.46 5.29
C GLY A 140 11.76 4.07 6.52
N ARG A 141 12.29 2.84 6.57
CA ARG A 141 13.23 2.40 7.62
C ARG A 141 14.58 3.09 7.50
N ARG A 142 15.10 3.27 6.28
CA ARG A 142 16.38 3.98 6.07
C ARG A 142 16.27 5.47 6.39
N CYS A 143 15.15 6.09 6.00
CA CYS A 143 14.90 7.52 6.15
C CYS A 143 13.83 7.78 7.22
N GLY A 144 14.13 7.50 8.49
CA GLY A 144 13.17 7.60 9.59
C GLY A 144 12.67 9.03 9.90
N ASN A 145 13.49 10.04 9.60
CA ASN A 145 13.15 11.45 9.73
C ASN A 145 12.12 11.91 8.68
N LEU A 146 12.16 11.32 7.49
CA LEU A 146 11.27 11.66 6.38
C LEU A 146 9.93 10.91 6.47
N ARG A 147 8.98 11.31 5.63
CA ARG A 147 7.66 10.69 5.51
C ARG A 147 7.44 10.21 4.09
N VAL A 148 7.11 8.93 3.92
CA VAL A 148 6.78 8.36 2.61
C VAL A 148 5.44 8.93 2.16
N LEU A 149 5.42 9.57 0.98
CA LEU A 149 4.20 10.07 0.37
C LEU A 149 3.54 8.96 -0.47
N ASN A 150 4.24 8.52 -1.52
CA ASN A 150 3.83 7.50 -2.48
C ASN A 150 5.06 6.95 -3.22
N SER A 151 4.86 5.92 -4.03
CA SER A 151 5.90 5.37 -4.89
C SER A 151 5.38 5.05 -6.29
N TYR A 152 6.28 4.83 -7.27
CA TYR A 152 5.95 4.36 -8.62
C TYR A 152 7.03 3.46 -9.21
N TRP A 153 6.65 2.70 -10.24
CA TRP A 153 7.54 1.81 -10.98
C TRP A 153 8.34 2.61 -12.01
N VAL A 154 9.63 2.30 -12.12
CA VAL A 154 10.52 2.91 -13.10
C VAL A 154 10.94 1.89 -14.15
N ASN A 155 11.51 0.77 -13.69
CA ASN A 155 12.08 -0.24 -14.57
C ASN A 155 12.02 -1.65 -13.93
N GLN A 156 12.27 -2.69 -14.72
CA GLN A 156 12.39 -4.06 -14.25
C GLN A 156 13.42 -4.85 -15.05
N ASP A 157 14.17 -5.68 -14.35
CA ASP A 157 15.06 -6.69 -14.92
C ASP A 157 14.52 -8.08 -14.60
N SER A 158 15.15 -9.15 -15.07
CA SER A 158 14.82 -10.52 -14.67
C SER A 158 14.87 -10.70 -13.14
N THR A 159 15.90 -10.15 -12.49
CA THR A 159 16.15 -10.34 -11.04
C THR A 159 15.48 -9.28 -10.16
N TYR A 160 15.40 -8.02 -10.60
CA TYR A 160 14.98 -6.89 -9.77
C TYR A 160 13.83 -6.08 -10.37
N LYS A 161 13.07 -5.40 -9.51
CA LYS A 161 12.16 -4.31 -9.88
C LYS A 161 12.65 -3.03 -9.22
N PHE A 162 12.66 -1.95 -9.99
CA PHE A 162 13.05 -0.63 -9.53
C PHE A 162 11.83 0.24 -9.28
N TYR A 163 11.82 0.86 -8.11
CA TYR A 163 10.80 1.79 -7.70
C TYR A 163 11.43 3.12 -7.29
N GLU A 164 10.74 4.21 -7.60
CA GLU A 164 11.01 5.52 -7.03
C GLU A 164 9.99 5.80 -5.93
N VAL A 165 10.49 6.11 -4.74
CA VAL A 165 9.71 6.46 -3.56
C VAL A 165 9.86 7.96 -3.33
N ILE A 166 8.72 8.64 -3.28
CA ILE A 166 8.62 10.07 -2.97
C ILE A 166 8.55 10.20 -1.46
N LEU A 167 9.52 10.92 -0.90
CA LEU A 167 9.62 11.26 0.51
C LEU A 167 9.43 12.76 0.68
N VAL A 168 8.92 13.14 1.85
CA VAL A 168 8.74 14.53 2.25
C VAL A 168 9.38 14.73 3.62
N ASP A 169 10.10 15.83 3.78
CA ASP A 169 10.62 16.29 5.06
C ASP A 169 9.55 17.11 5.81
N PRO A 170 9.03 16.63 6.94
CA PRO A 170 8.01 17.35 7.72
C PRO A 170 8.57 18.59 8.46
N PHE A 171 9.89 18.71 8.64
CA PHE A 171 10.51 19.80 9.37
C PHE A 171 10.88 20.99 8.47
N HIS A 172 10.91 20.80 7.15
CA HIS A 172 11.27 21.87 6.23
C HIS A 172 10.19 22.97 6.15
N LYS A 173 10.61 24.24 6.23
CA LYS A 173 9.70 25.41 6.24
C LYS A 173 8.79 25.46 5.00
N ALA A 174 9.31 25.08 3.82
CA ALA A 174 8.52 25.08 2.58
C ALA A 174 7.46 23.97 2.51
N ILE A 175 7.53 22.95 3.38
CA ILE A 175 6.49 21.94 3.54
C ILE A 175 5.46 22.41 4.57
N ARG A 176 5.91 22.92 5.71
CA ARG A 176 5.02 23.34 6.81
C ARG A 176 4.12 24.52 6.45
N ARG A 177 4.63 25.48 5.66
CA ARG A 177 3.87 26.67 5.23
C ARG A 177 2.88 26.39 4.09
N ASP A 178 3.03 25.27 3.37
CA ASP A 178 2.15 24.96 2.24
C ASP A 178 0.92 24.18 2.69
N ALA A 179 -0.24 24.83 2.60
CA ALA A 179 -1.55 24.27 2.96
C ALA A 179 -1.91 22.98 2.21
N ARG A 180 -1.32 22.71 1.04
CA ARG A 180 -1.64 21.52 0.23
C ARG A 180 -1.00 20.24 0.77
N ILE A 181 0.12 20.34 1.49
CA ILE A 181 0.92 19.18 1.94
C ILE A 181 1.18 19.14 3.44
N ASN A 182 1.04 20.26 4.15
CA ASN A 182 1.36 20.37 5.58
C ASN A 182 0.69 19.30 6.47
N TRP A 183 -0.45 18.74 6.05
CA TRP A 183 -1.08 17.59 6.72
C TRP A 183 -0.10 16.45 7.01
N ILE A 184 0.91 16.22 6.18
CA ILE A 184 1.89 15.14 6.35
C ILE A 184 2.79 15.34 7.58
N ALA A 185 2.91 16.57 8.08
CA ALA A 185 3.72 16.90 9.25
C ALA A 185 3.05 16.49 10.57
N ASN A 186 1.75 16.23 10.57
CA ASN A 186 1.04 15.81 11.78
C ASN A 186 1.56 14.45 12.28
N PRO A 187 1.67 14.25 13.61
CA PRO A 187 2.25 13.03 14.19
C PRO A 187 1.48 11.76 13.82
N VAL A 188 0.18 11.85 13.51
CA VAL A 188 -0.67 10.75 13.04
C VAL A 188 -0.13 10.12 11.74
N HIS A 189 0.66 10.86 10.96
CA HIS A 189 1.24 10.41 9.70
C HIS A 189 2.68 9.87 9.81
N LYS A 190 3.18 9.59 11.03
CA LYS A 190 4.44 8.83 11.22
C LYS A 190 4.33 7.41 10.66
N HIS A 191 5.35 6.93 9.94
CA HIS A 191 5.42 5.56 9.41
C HIS A 191 4.13 5.06 8.72
N ARG A 192 3.67 5.81 7.71
CA ARG A 192 2.47 5.44 6.91
C ARG A 192 2.67 4.14 6.14
N GLU A 193 3.88 3.91 5.66
CA GLU A 193 4.32 2.73 4.93
C GLU A 193 4.24 1.47 5.81
N ALA A 194 4.68 1.53 7.07
CA ALA A 194 4.62 0.41 8.00
C ALA A 194 3.18 -0.02 8.34
N ARG A 195 2.27 0.95 8.42
CA ARG A 195 0.84 0.74 8.71
C ARG A 195 -0.01 0.46 7.46
N GLY A 196 0.59 0.47 6.27
CA GLY A 196 -0.11 0.27 5.01
C GLY A 196 -1.15 1.37 4.69
N LEU A 197 -0.81 2.63 4.98
CA LEU A 197 -1.66 3.81 4.72
C LEU A 197 -1.28 4.57 3.43
N THR A 198 -0.20 4.17 2.76
CA THR A 198 0.13 4.63 1.40
C THR A 198 -0.91 4.10 0.40
N ALA A 199 -0.97 4.67 -0.81
CA ALA A 199 -1.93 4.22 -1.83
C ALA A 199 -1.80 2.71 -2.13
N ILE A 200 -0.56 2.20 -2.15
CA ILE A 200 -0.28 0.78 -2.42
C ILE A 200 -0.56 -0.07 -1.17
N GLY A 201 -0.21 0.42 0.02
CA GLY A 201 -0.55 -0.25 1.27
C GLY A 201 -2.07 -0.46 1.43
N LYS A 202 -2.86 0.55 1.08
CA LYS A 202 -4.33 0.46 1.07
C LYS A 202 -4.84 -0.54 0.04
N LYS A 203 -4.22 -0.63 -1.13
CA LYS A 203 -4.57 -1.62 -2.17
C LYS A 203 -4.34 -3.06 -1.67
N ASN A 204 -3.22 -3.32 -1.01
CA ASN A 204 -2.93 -4.66 -0.45
C ASN A 204 -3.91 -5.07 0.66
N ARG A 205 -4.53 -4.10 1.36
CA ARG A 205 -5.53 -4.35 2.40
C ARG A 205 -6.94 -4.67 1.86
N GLY A 206 -7.15 -4.61 0.54
CA GLY A 206 -8.44 -4.90 -0.08
C GLY A 206 -9.51 -3.84 0.15
N HIS A 207 -9.12 -2.59 0.45
CA HIS A 207 -10.09 -1.49 0.66
C HIS A 207 -10.91 -1.19 -0.59
N GLY A 208 -12.22 -1.05 -0.44
CA GLY A 208 -13.14 -0.48 -1.44
C GLY A 208 -14.59 -0.84 -1.17
N LYS A 209 -15.48 -0.42 -2.07
CA LYS A 209 -16.93 -0.65 -1.97
C LYS A 209 -17.35 -1.82 -2.87
N GLY A 210 -18.47 -2.46 -2.53
CA GLY A 210 -19.08 -3.54 -3.31
C GLY A 210 -19.06 -4.91 -2.61
N HIS A 211 -19.86 -5.83 -3.15
CA HIS A 211 -20.19 -7.13 -2.54
C HIS A 211 -18.95 -8.03 -2.38
N GLY A 212 -17.99 -7.93 -3.31
CA GLY A 212 -16.71 -8.65 -3.25
C GLY A 212 -15.71 -8.12 -2.20
N ARG A 213 -16.08 -7.10 -1.42
CA ARG A 213 -15.24 -6.49 -0.36
C ARG A 213 -15.98 -6.42 0.99
N SER A 214 -16.81 -7.43 1.28
CA SER A 214 -17.63 -7.52 2.50
C SER A 214 -16.82 -7.73 3.79
N VAL A 215 -15.65 -8.41 3.73
CA VAL A 215 -14.81 -8.70 4.91
C VAL A 215 -14.11 -7.46 5.49
N PRO A 216 -13.58 -6.49 4.72
CA PRO A 216 -13.06 -5.25 5.31
C PRO A 216 -14.14 -4.25 5.76
N ALA A 217 -15.44 -4.56 5.60
CA ALA A 217 -16.51 -3.57 5.69
C ALA A 217 -16.79 -3.04 7.11
N ALA A 218 -16.47 -3.76 8.18
CA ALA A 218 -16.65 -3.25 9.55
C ALA A 218 -15.78 -4.04 10.52
N PRO A 219 -14.81 -3.45 11.25
CA PRO A 219 -14.18 -2.14 11.25
C PRO A 219 -12.87 -2.13 10.43
N ARG A 220 -12.89 -1.53 9.23
CA ARG A 220 -11.77 -1.00 8.40
C ARG A 220 -10.46 -1.84 8.24
N THR A 221 -10.42 -3.06 8.76
CA THR A 221 -9.30 -4.01 8.77
C THR A 221 -9.89 -5.41 8.89
N GLY A 222 -9.31 -6.39 8.20
CA GLY A 222 -9.80 -7.78 8.27
C GLY A 222 -9.83 -8.37 9.68
N ARG A 223 -8.93 -7.90 10.58
CA ARG A 223 -8.88 -8.31 11.99
C ARG A 223 -9.86 -7.59 12.90
N GLY A 224 -10.41 -6.46 12.51
CA GLY A 224 -11.47 -5.85 13.30
C GLY A 224 -12.81 -6.56 13.08
N ALA A 225 -13.02 -7.06 11.84
CA ALA A 225 -14.32 -7.57 11.39
C ALA A 225 -14.63 -8.97 11.89
N THR A 226 -13.58 -9.76 12.10
CA THR A 226 -13.70 -11.13 12.62
C THR A 226 -14.18 -11.14 14.07
N PRO A 227 -13.56 -10.37 15.01
CA PRO A 227 -14.00 -10.28 16.39
C PRO A 227 -15.45 -9.82 16.55
N SER A 228 -15.89 -8.80 15.81
CA SER A 228 -17.27 -8.31 15.92
C SER A 228 -18.31 -9.33 15.45
N ARG A 229 -17.94 -10.28 14.59
CA ARG A 229 -18.83 -11.37 14.14
C ARG A 229 -18.79 -12.58 15.06
N SER A 230 -17.65 -12.84 15.70
CA SER A 230 -17.50 -13.98 16.62
C SER A 230 -18.03 -13.69 18.03
N VAL A 231 -18.18 -12.41 18.40
CA VAL A 231 -18.70 -12.04 19.73
C VAL A 231 -20.23 -12.04 19.71
N ALA A 232 -20.84 -12.94 20.49
CA ALA A 232 -22.26 -12.93 20.76
C ALA A 232 -22.61 -11.69 21.61
N THR A 233 -23.52 -10.85 21.10
CA THR A 233 -24.02 -9.70 21.87
C THR A 233 -25.16 -10.17 22.77
N VAL A 234 -24.90 -10.28 24.07
CA VAL A 234 -25.96 -10.53 25.05
C VAL A 234 -26.52 -9.17 25.49
N ARG A 235 -27.77 -8.90 25.13
CA ARG A 235 -28.48 -7.69 25.56
C ARG A 235 -29.11 -7.95 26.93
N ARG A 236 -29.10 -6.94 27.82
CA ARG A 236 -29.89 -7.02 29.05
C ARG A 236 -31.35 -7.22 28.68
N PHE A 237 -31.99 -8.19 29.32
CA PHE A 237 -33.44 -8.31 29.32
C PHE A 237 -34.00 -7.05 30.00
N SER A 238 -34.86 -6.31 29.29
CA SER A 238 -35.72 -5.32 29.93
C SER A 238 -36.87 -6.08 30.57
N ASP A 239 -36.88 -6.19 31.90
CA ASP A 239 -38.07 -6.63 32.63
C ASP A 239 -39.22 -5.72 32.18
N GLY A 240 -40.30 -6.31 31.68
CA GLY A 240 -41.47 -5.62 31.15
C GLY A 240 -42.29 -4.87 32.21
N ARG A 241 -41.63 -4.02 33.01
CA ARG A 241 -42.25 -3.11 33.99
C ARG A 241 -41.84 -1.69 33.63
N GLY A 242 -42.47 -1.16 32.59
CA GLY A 242 -42.22 0.22 32.15
C GLY A 242 -43.13 0.66 31.01
N ARG A 243 -44.29 1.22 31.42
CA ARG A 243 -45.31 1.93 30.63
C ARG A 243 -46.22 1.06 29.74
N ALA A 244 -47.47 0.96 30.18
CA ALA A 244 -48.61 0.75 29.29
C ALA A 244 -48.60 1.86 28.23
N GLY A 245 -47.97 1.58 27.09
CA GLY A 245 -48.14 2.37 25.88
C GLY A 245 -49.57 2.13 25.40
N GLN A 246 -50.35 3.20 25.33
CA GLN A 246 -51.64 3.22 24.66
C GLN A 246 -51.53 2.54 23.28
N PRO A 247 -52.56 1.80 22.82
CA PRO A 247 -52.52 1.21 21.49
C PRO A 247 -52.30 2.33 20.47
N SER A 248 -51.20 2.27 19.74
CA SER A 248 -50.97 3.17 18.61
C SER A 248 -52.07 2.92 17.59
N THR A 249 -53.07 3.78 17.54
CA THR A 249 -53.93 3.95 16.37
C THR A 249 -53.02 4.13 15.16
N ALA A 250 -53.03 3.16 14.25
CA ALA A 250 -52.41 3.28 12.96
C ALA A 250 -53.13 4.42 12.22
N GLN A 251 -52.54 5.63 12.24
CA GLN A 251 -52.92 6.67 11.30
C GLN A 251 -52.33 6.27 9.95
N CYS A 252 -53.19 5.81 9.07
CA CYS A 252 -52.92 5.66 7.66
C CYS A 252 -52.60 7.06 7.10
N GLY A 253 -51.32 7.36 6.92
CA GLY A 253 -50.91 8.51 6.13
C GLY A 253 -51.30 8.26 4.68
N SER A 254 -52.37 8.91 4.24
CA SER A 254 -52.59 9.24 2.84
C SER A 254 -51.39 10.07 2.38
N ASP A 255 -50.56 9.48 1.51
CA ASP A 255 -49.93 10.12 0.34
C ASP A 255 -48.55 9.51 0.02
N GLY A 256 -48.46 8.90 -1.18
CA GLY A 256 -47.21 8.90 -1.95
C GLY A 256 -46.27 7.69 -1.83
N GLY A 257 -46.66 6.56 -2.42
CA GLY A 257 -45.80 5.65 -3.19
C GLY A 257 -44.49 5.11 -2.57
N CYS A 258 -44.51 3.86 -2.09
CA CYS A 258 -43.29 3.05 -2.01
C CYS A 258 -43.56 1.60 -2.41
N THR A 259 -43.11 1.23 -3.61
CA THR A 259 -43.06 -0.15 -4.09
C THR A 259 -42.05 -0.95 -3.28
N ARG A 260 -42.52 -1.67 -2.26
CA ARG A 260 -41.78 -2.78 -1.66
C ARG A 260 -42.68 -3.99 -1.58
N LEU A 261 -42.47 -4.89 -2.55
CA LEU A 261 -43.04 -6.22 -2.60
C LEU A 261 -42.90 -6.92 -1.24
N SER A 262 -44.06 -7.18 -0.67
CA SER A 262 -44.37 -8.12 0.39
C SER A 262 -43.71 -9.49 0.14
N ARG A 263 -42.99 -10.00 1.13
CA ARG A 263 -42.99 -11.44 1.41
C ARG A 263 -43.51 -11.64 2.82
N CYS A 264 -44.79 -11.96 2.88
CA CYS A 264 -45.44 -12.56 4.03
C CYS A 264 -44.67 -13.83 4.42
N CYS A 265 -44.30 -13.92 5.69
CA CYS A 265 -43.89 -15.18 6.29
C CYS A 265 -45.16 -16.01 6.48
N HIS A 266 -45.29 -17.14 5.76
CA HIS A 266 -46.16 -18.23 6.20
C HIS A 266 -45.36 -19.11 7.15
N ALA A 267 -45.93 -19.33 8.32
CA ALA A 267 -45.46 -20.28 9.31
C ALA A 267 -46.17 -21.61 9.04
N ASP A 268 -45.45 -22.59 8.50
CA ASP A 268 -45.91 -23.98 8.46
C ASP A 268 -45.13 -24.78 9.50
N GLY A 269 -45.83 -25.13 10.57
CA GLY A 269 -45.37 -26.11 11.56
C GLY A 269 -45.41 -27.51 10.96
N GLY A 270 -44.26 -28.20 10.98
CA GLY A 270 -44.13 -29.60 10.58
C GLY A 270 -43.30 -30.35 11.61
N ALA A 271 -43.95 -31.27 12.33
CA ALA A 271 -43.39 -32.08 13.40
C ALA A 271 -42.20 -32.94 12.94
N ILE A 272 -41.11 -32.91 13.70
CA ILE A 272 -39.93 -33.78 13.53
C ILE A 272 -40.26 -35.14 14.15
N LYS A 273 -40.51 -36.15 13.30
CA LYS A 273 -40.53 -37.56 13.69
C LYS A 273 -39.09 -38.05 13.88
N ILE A 274 -38.75 -38.37 15.13
CA ILE A 274 -37.54 -39.08 15.52
C ILE A 274 -37.68 -40.54 15.05
N TRP A 275 -36.78 -41.01 14.18
CA TRP A 275 -36.62 -42.43 13.88
C TRP A 275 -35.43 -42.97 14.66
N ILE A 276 -35.72 -43.72 15.72
CA ILE A 276 -34.78 -44.60 16.43
C ILE A 276 -34.59 -45.84 15.55
N ARG A 277 -33.34 -46.10 15.14
CA ARG A 277 -32.97 -47.32 14.41
C ARG A 277 -32.62 -48.40 15.46
N MET A 278 -33.55 -49.31 15.70
CA MET A 278 -33.36 -50.53 16.48
C MET A 278 -32.37 -51.45 15.72
N VAL A 279 -31.28 -51.83 16.40
CA VAL A 279 -30.39 -52.92 15.98
C VAL A 279 -30.92 -54.18 16.66
N GLN A 280 -31.44 -55.13 15.88
CA GLN A 280 -31.77 -56.46 16.36
C GLN A 280 -30.47 -57.26 16.52
N PHE A 281 -30.23 -57.71 17.75
CA PHE A 281 -29.26 -58.70 18.14
C PHE A 281 -30.04 -60.03 18.17
N GLU A 282 -29.71 -60.96 17.27
CA GLU A 282 -30.28 -62.31 17.28
C GLU A 282 -29.18 -63.26 17.77
N VAL A 283 -29.48 -63.94 18.87
CA VAL A 283 -28.67 -64.99 19.50
C VAL A 283 -29.47 -66.27 19.40
N ALA A 284 -28.95 -67.23 18.63
CA ALA A 284 -28.99 -68.67 18.86
C ALA A 284 -28.04 -69.33 17.86
#